data_AF-D3SX50-F1
#
_entry.id   AF-D3SX50-F1
#
_cell.length_a   1.000
_cell.length_b   1.000
_cell.length_c   1.000
_cell.angle_alpha   90.00
_cell.angle_beta   90.00
_cell.angle_gamma   90.00
#
_symmetry.space_group_name_H-M   'P 1'
#
loop_
_entity.id
_entity.type
_entity.pdbx_description
1 polymer ?
#
loop_
_entity_poly.entity_id
_entity_poly.type
_entity_poly.pdbx_seq_one_letter_code
_entity_poly.pdbx_strand_id
1 'polypeptide(L)'
;MSHNETPGSVRIRTDDGNEWRFASIQKAARFYDCNRSNAVAFACEDVDQLVSAARRVLERDDLTREQRQEIAETLSTRAVSFDVETEVSVTTKGEM
;
A
#
# COMPACT_ATOMS: atom_id res chain seq x y z
N MET A 1 14.64 -28.97 18.54
CA MET A 1 13.58 -28.08 19.02
C MET A 1 13.65 -26.83 18.16
N SER A 2 12.61 -26.53 17.38
CA SER A 2 12.54 -25.27 16.65
C SER A 2 12.36 -24.16 17.69
N HIS A 3 13.37 -23.31 17.85
CA HIS A 3 13.20 -22.07 18.58
C HIS A 3 12.19 -21.23 17.82
N ASN A 4 11.09 -20.85 18.46
CA ASN A 4 10.17 -19.87 17.91
C ASN A 4 10.96 -18.58 17.67
N GLU A 5 11.20 -18.23 16.40
CA GLU A 5 12.06 -17.10 16.01
C GLU A 5 11.39 -15.73 16.23
N THR A 6 10.11 -15.72 16.62
CA THR A 6 9.37 -14.48 16.88
C THR A 6 9.83 -13.83 18.19
N PRO A 7 10.37 -12.60 18.16
CA PRO A 7 10.75 -11.89 19.38
C PRO A 7 9.52 -11.52 20.20
N GLY A 8 9.66 -11.48 21.54
CA GLY A 8 8.55 -11.11 22.43
C GLY A 8 8.13 -9.63 22.32
N SER A 9 8.97 -8.76 21.75
CA SER A 9 8.60 -7.37 21.44
C SER A 9 9.48 -6.77 20.35
N VAL A 10 8.93 -5.77 19.66
CA VAL A 10 9.65 -4.90 18.71
C VAL A 10 9.55 -3.46 19.22
N ARG A 11 10.68 -2.75 19.29
CA ARG A 11 10.74 -1.36 19.78
C ARG A 11 10.95 -0.40 18.63
N ILE A 12 10.04 0.56 18.47
CA ILE A 12 10.16 1.66 17.51
C ILE A 12 10.72 2.89 18.23
N ARG A 13 11.85 3.44 17.76
CA ARG A 13 12.42 4.71 18.26
C ARG A 13 11.67 5.89 17.66
N THR A 14 11.29 6.84 18.52
CA THR A 14 10.42 7.98 18.18
C THR A 14 10.97 9.33 18.63
N ASP A 15 12.18 9.33 19.16
CA ASP A 15 12.99 10.50 19.53
C ASP A 15 14.01 10.83 18.41
N ASP A 16 14.80 11.89 18.61
CA ASP A 16 15.87 12.33 17.70
C ASP A 16 15.39 12.50 16.24
N GLY A 17 14.35 13.31 16.02
CA GLY A 17 13.82 13.58 14.68
C GLY A 17 12.88 12.49 14.16
N ASN A 18 12.60 11.45 14.96
CA ASN A 18 11.64 10.39 14.62
C ASN A 18 10.26 10.60 15.25
N GLU A 19 9.95 11.80 15.73
CA GLU A 19 8.69 12.12 16.40
C GLU A 19 7.48 11.88 15.47
N TRP A 20 7.69 12.02 14.15
CA TRP A 20 6.69 11.70 13.13
C TRP A 20 6.22 10.24 13.17
N ARG A 21 7.09 9.30 13.61
CA ARG A 21 6.70 7.89 13.76
C ARG A 21 5.69 7.74 14.89
N PHE A 22 5.93 8.37 16.05
CA PHE A 22 4.96 8.35 17.15
C PHE A 22 3.64 9.00 16.75
N ALA A 23 3.70 10.15 16.07
CA ALA A 23 2.49 10.80 15.56
C ALA A 23 1.71 9.90 14.59
N SER A 24 2.39 9.16 13.71
CA SER A 24 1.78 8.22 12.78
C SER A 24 1.13 7.03 13.50
N ILE A 25 1.82 6.46 14.49
CA ILE A 25 1.28 5.38 15.34
C ILE A 25 0.04 5.86 16.10
N GLN A 26 0.03 7.09 16.62
CA GLN A 26 -1.14 7.65 17.29
C GLN A 26 -2.32 7.88 16.32
N LYS A 27 -2.05 8.26 15.08
CA LYS A 27 -3.10 8.35 14.04
C LYS A 27 -3.70 6.98 13.75
N ALA A 28 -2.86 5.96 13.54
CA ALA A 28 -3.33 4.58 13.33
C ALA A 28 -4.13 4.07 14.54
N ALA A 29 -3.64 4.28 15.76
CA ALA A 29 -4.32 3.85 16.98
C ALA A 29 -5.71 4.47 17.14
N ARG A 30 -5.87 5.74 16.76
CA ARG A 30 -7.19 6.41 16.73
C ARG A 30 -8.09 5.87 15.62
N PHE A 31 -7.53 5.62 14.43
CA PHE A 31 -8.29 5.09 13.29
C PHE A 31 -8.86 3.71 13.59
N TYR A 32 -8.03 2.80 14.13
CA TYR A 32 -8.43 1.45 14.49
C TYR A 32 -9.10 1.34 15.87
N ASP A 33 -9.19 2.45 16.61
CA ASP A 33 -9.67 2.50 18.00
C ASP A 33 -9.06 1.41 18.90
N CYS A 34 -7.73 1.32 18.91
CA CYS A 34 -7.02 0.28 19.64
C CYS A 34 -5.69 0.78 20.23
N ASN A 35 -5.03 -0.10 20.99
CA ASN A 35 -3.71 0.22 21.54
C ASN A 35 -2.65 0.36 20.43
N ARG A 36 -1.54 1.02 20.74
CA ARG A 36 -0.47 1.33 19.75
C ARG A 36 0.16 0.09 19.13
N SER A 37 0.28 -1.00 19.87
CA SER A 37 0.88 -2.24 19.37
C SER A 37 -0.01 -2.90 18.31
N ASN A 38 -1.31 -3.03 18.61
CA ASN A 38 -2.28 -3.54 17.64
C ASN A 38 -2.39 -2.62 16.44
N ALA A 39 -2.39 -1.30 16.65
CA ALA A 39 -2.46 -0.34 15.55
C ALA A 39 -1.31 -0.48 14.55
N VAL A 40 -0.09 -0.72 15.04
CA VAL A 40 1.07 -0.99 14.18
C VAL A 40 0.92 -2.31 13.44
N ALA A 41 0.51 -3.38 14.14
CA ALA A 41 0.32 -4.70 13.54
C ALA A 41 -0.76 -4.66 12.44
N PHE A 42 -1.93 -4.08 12.73
CA PHE A 42 -3.04 -3.93 11.78
C PHE A 42 -2.64 -3.08 10.58
N ALA A 43 -1.95 -1.96 10.79
CA ALA A 43 -1.45 -1.15 9.67
C ALA A 43 -0.47 -1.93 8.77
N CYS A 44 0.39 -2.78 9.34
CA CYS A 44 1.28 -3.63 8.55
C CYS A 44 0.54 -4.73 7.78
N GLU A 45 -0.53 -5.29 8.35
CA GLU A 45 -1.37 -6.30 7.70
C GLU A 45 -2.23 -5.70 6.58
N ASP A 46 -2.82 -4.53 6.82
CA ASP A 46 -3.75 -3.89 5.90
C ASP A 46 -3.07 -3.30 4.66
N VAL A 47 -1.81 -2.86 4.76
CA VAL A 47 -1.09 -2.26 3.61
C VAL A 47 -1.05 -3.20 2.41
N ASP A 48 -0.78 -4.49 2.62
CA ASP A 48 -0.74 -5.48 1.52
C ASP A 48 -2.12 -5.68 0.89
N GLN A 49 -3.17 -5.73 1.72
CA GLN A 49 -4.55 -5.87 1.27
C GLN A 49 -5.02 -4.64 0.49
N LEU A 50 -4.68 -3.44 0.96
CA LEU A 50 -5.02 -2.17 0.31
C LEU A 50 -4.31 -2.02 -1.03
N VAL A 51 -3.02 -2.35 -1.12
CA VAL A 51 -2.27 -2.33 -2.39
C VAL A 51 -2.85 -3.34 -3.38
N SER A 52 -3.18 -4.54 -2.90
CA SER A 52 -3.84 -5.56 -3.73
C SER A 52 -5.22 -5.12 -4.22
N ALA A 53 -6.01 -4.45 -3.38
CA ALA A 53 -7.31 -3.90 -3.76
C ALA A 53 -7.18 -2.76 -4.76
N ALA A 54 -6.23 -1.84 -4.54
CA ALA A 54 -5.90 -0.75 -5.46
C ALA A 54 -5.55 -1.27 -6.85
N ARG A 55 -4.66 -2.28 -6.91
CA ARG A 55 -4.29 -2.94 -8.16
C ARG A 55 -5.50 -3.54 -8.88
N ARG A 56 -6.35 -4.29 -8.17
CA ARG A 56 -7.56 -4.88 -8.76
C ARG A 56 -8.50 -3.82 -9.33
N VAL A 57 -8.64 -2.68 -8.65
CA VAL A 57 -9.43 -1.55 -9.17
C VAL A 57 -8.80 -1.02 -10.44
N LEU A 58 -7.48 -0.77 -10.45
CA LEU A 58 -6.74 -0.27 -11.59
C LEU A 58 -6.70 -1.24 -12.78
N GLU A 59 -6.92 -2.54 -12.57
CA GLU A 59 -6.98 -3.57 -13.61
C GLU A 59 -8.37 -3.67 -14.27
N ARG A 60 -9.43 -3.10 -13.67
CA ARG A 60 -10.81 -3.20 -14.19
C ARG A 60 -10.98 -2.65 -15.61
N ASP A 61 -11.48 -3.48 -16.52
CA ASP A 61 -11.70 -3.17 -17.94
C ASP A 61 -12.68 -2.02 -18.22
N ASP A 62 -13.53 -1.65 -17.26
CA ASP A 62 -14.52 -0.59 -17.42
C ASP A 62 -13.99 0.82 -17.09
N LEU A 63 -12.75 0.94 -16.64
CA LEU A 63 -12.10 2.23 -16.43
C LEU A 63 -11.45 2.75 -17.71
N THR A 64 -11.72 4.01 -18.04
CA THR A 64 -10.96 4.72 -19.08
C THR A 64 -9.51 4.90 -18.64
N ARG A 65 -8.63 5.16 -19.62
CA ARG A 65 -7.20 5.41 -19.35
C ARG A 65 -7.01 6.59 -18.38
N GLU A 66 -7.76 7.66 -18.58
CA GLU A 66 -7.71 8.86 -17.75
C GLU A 66 -8.14 8.55 -16.31
N GLN A 67 -9.20 7.76 -16.14
CA GLN A 67 -9.66 7.32 -14.81
C GLN A 67 -8.62 6.45 -14.11
N ARG A 68 -7.98 5.52 -14.82
CA ARG A 68 -6.91 4.69 -14.25
C ARG A 68 -5.73 5.55 -13.81
N GLN A 69 -5.34 6.54 -14.61
CA GLN A 69 -4.26 7.48 -14.26
C GLN A 69 -4.62 8.32 -13.03
N GLU A 70 -5.81 8.91 -12.98
CA GLU A 70 -6.27 9.69 -11.82
C GLU A 70 -6.28 8.85 -10.53
N ILE A 71 -6.80 7.62 -10.60
CA ILE A 71 -6.84 6.70 -9.46
C ILE A 71 -5.41 6.33 -9.03
N ALA A 72 -4.51 6.04 -9.97
CA ALA A 72 -3.14 5.66 -9.69
C ALA A 72 -2.35 6.80 -9.03
N GLU A 73 -2.50 8.04 -9.52
CA GLU A 73 -1.90 9.23 -8.90
C GLU A 73 -2.46 9.47 -7.48
N THR A 74 -3.77 9.31 -7.30
CA THR A 74 -4.44 9.50 -6.00
C THR A 74 -4.00 8.46 -4.96
N LEU A 75 -3.81 7.21 -5.38
CA LEU A 75 -3.41 6.11 -4.50
C LEU A 75 -1.90 6.07 -4.24
N SER A 76 -1.12 6.81 -5.03
CA SER A 76 0.32 6.93 -4.81
C SER A 76 0.62 7.70 -3.53
N THR A 77 1.49 7.14 -2.71
CA THR A 77 1.95 7.73 -1.45
C THR A 77 3.47 7.84 -1.46
N ARG A 78 4.06 8.36 -0.38
CA ARG A 78 5.53 8.38 -0.24
C ARG A 78 6.17 6.99 -0.37
N ALA A 79 5.47 5.93 -0.01
CA ALA A 79 6.03 4.57 0.06
C ALA A 79 5.62 3.66 -1.11
N VAL A 80 4.59 4.04 -1.88
CA VAL A 80 4.01 3.22 -2.95
C VAL A 80 3.69 4.11 -4.14
N SER A 81 4.14 3.73 -5.33
CA SER A 81 3.76 4.36 -6.60
C SER A 81 2.89 3.37 -7.38
N PHE A 82 1.85 3.87 -8.04
CA PHE A 82 1.09 3.12 -9.03
C PHE A 82 1.31 3.78 -10.40
N ASP A 83 1.85 3.01 -11.34
CA ASP A 83 2.12 3.47 -12.70
C ASP A 83 1.22 2.71 -13.68
N VAL A 84 0.61 3.43 -14.62
CA VAL A 84 -0.30 2.88 -15.63
C VAL A 84 0.39 2.93 -16.99
N GLU A 85 0.87 1.79 -17.46
CA GLU A 85 1.43 1.63 -18.81
C GLU A 85 0.35 1.17 -19.80
N THR A 86 0.40 1.66 -21.04
CA THR A 86 -0.50 1.23 -22.12
C THR A 86 0.35 0.75 -23.30
N GLU A 87 0.13 -0.48 -23.74
CA GLU A 87 0.79 -1.04 -24.92
C GLU A 87 -0.03 -0.78 -26.19
N VAL A 88 0.64 -0.40 -27.28
CA VAL A 88 0.03 -0.25 -28.61
C VAL A 88 0.72 -1.23 -29.55
N SER A 89 -0.01 -2.27 -29.99
CA SER A 89 0.47 -3.25 -30.97
C SER A 89 -0.10 -2.97 -32.38
N VAL A 90 0.72 -3.12 -33.42
CA VAL A 90 0.31 -2.96 -34.83
C VAL A 90 0.47 -4.31 -35.55
N THR A 91 -0.60 -4.79 -36.20
CA THR A 91 -0.54 -5.94 -37.11
C THR A 91 -0.82 -5.48 -38.54
N THR A 92 -0.02 -5.93 -39.50
CA THR A 92 -0.20 -5.58 -40.92
C THR A 92 -1.29 -6.45 -41.54
N LYS A 93 -2.10 -5.87 -42.43
CA LYS A 93 -3.26 -6.55 -43.07
C LYS A 93 -2.91 -7.73 -43.99
N GLY A 94 -1.64 -8.12 -44.09
CA GLY A 94 -1.15 -9.16 -45.02
C GLY A 94 -1.04 -10.56 -44.45
N GLU A 95 -1.27 -10.75 -43.14
CA GLU A 95 -1.12 -12.05 -42.45
C GLU A 95 -2.46 -12.66 -41.96
N MET A 96 -3.59 -12.27 -42.58
CA MET A 96 -4.89 -12.95 -42.43
C MET A 96 -5.20 -13.80 -43.67
#